data_AF-A0A2E6J313-F1
#
_entry.id   AF-A0A2E6J313-F1
#
_cell.length_a   1.000
_cell.length_b   1.000
_cell.length_c   1.000
_cell.angle_alpha   90.00
_cell.angle_beta   90.00
_cell.angle_gamma   90.00
#
_symmetry.space_group_name_H-M   'P 1'
#
loop_
_entity.id
_entity.type
_entity.pdbx_description
1 polymer ?
#
loop_
_entity_poly.entity_id
_entity_poly.type
_entity_poly.pdbx_seq_one_letter_code
_entity_poly.pdbx_strand_id
1 'polypeptide(L)' 'MSGEYAMVKAAVANGWVDEPRVVMETLTSIRRAGADIIITYFARYASSLLK' A
#
# COMPACT_ATOMS: atom_id res chain seq x y z
N MET A 1 -9.57 -0.69 2.35
CA MET A 1 -10.84 -0.69 1.58
C MET A 1 -10.57 -1.02 0.11
N SER A 2 -11.56 -1.56 -0.62
CA SER A 2 -11.40 -1.90 -2.06
C SER A 2 -11.11 -0.69 -2.95
N GLY A 3 -11.71 0.47 -2.63
CA GLY A 3 -11.46 1.73 -3.35
C GLY A 3 -10.02 2.23 -3.24
N GLU A 4 -9.42 2.17 -2.05
CA GLU A 4 -8.02 2.59 -1.82
C GLU A 4 -7.04 1.75 -2.64
N TYR A 5 -7.26 0.43 -2.68
CA TYR A 5 -6.47 -0.47 -3.52
C TYR A 5 -6.63 -0.14 -5.02
N ALA A 6 -7.87 0.05 -5.48
CA ALA A 6 -8.15 0.38 -6.87
C ALA A 6 -7.55 1.74 -7.29
N MET A 7 -7.61 2.75 -6.43
CA MET A 7 -7.00 4.06 -6.67
C MET A 7 -5.49 3.96 -6.83
N VAL A 8 -4.80 3.25 -5.93
CA VAL A 8 -3.35 3.05 -6.03
C VAL A 8 -2.99 2.32 -7.32
N LYS A 9 -3.67 1.21 -7.62
CA LYS A 9 -3.43 0.45 -8.86
C LYS A 9 -3.68 1.27 -10.13
N ALA A 10 -4.71 2.12 -10.13
CA ALA A 10 -4.98 3.03 -11.25
C ALA A 10 -3.87 4.08 -11.41
N ALA A 11 -3.41 4.70 -10.33
CA ALA A 11 -2.33 5.68 -10.37
C ALA A 11 -1.01 5.07 -10.87
N VAL A 12 -0.70 3.85 -10.44
CA VAL A 12 0.46 3.07 -10.93
C VAL A 12 0.33 2.76 -12.42
N ALA A 13 -0.85 2.30 -12.86
CA ALA A 13 -1.09 1.98 -14.27
C ALA A 13 -0.94 3.20 -15.20
N ASN A 14 -1.24 4.40 -14.69
CA ASN A 14 -1.01 5.65 -15.41
C ASN A 14 0.42 6.21 -15.25
N GLY A 15 1.30 5.51 -14.53
CA GLY A 15 2.68 5.93 -14.27
C GLY A 15 2.81 7.18 -13.37
N TRP A 16 1.75 7.52 -12.62
CA TRP A 16 1.75 8.72 -11.77
C TRP A 16 2.53 8.52 -10.47
N VAL A 17 2.63 7.27 -10.00
CA VAL A 17 3.31 6.92 -8.75
C VAL A 17 4.09 5.63 -8.90
N ASP A 18 5.16 5.50 -8.11
CA ASP A 18 5.91 4.26 -7.95
C ASP A 18 5.18 3.32 -6.98
N GLU A 19 4.84 2.11 -7.44
CA GLU A 19 4.01 1.19 -6.68
C GLU A 19 4.65 0.72 -5.35
N PRO A 20 5.90 0.20 -5.34
CA PRO A 20 6.53 -0.23 -4.09
C PRO A 20 6.57 0.89 -3.05
N ARG A 21 6.97 2.10 -3.47
CA ARG A 21 7.08 3.26 -2.59
C ARG A 21 5.74 3.67 -2.01
N VAL A 22 4.71 3.85 -2.84
CA VAL A 22 3.41 4.34 -2.37
C VAL A 22 2.72 3.33 -1.45
N VAL A 23 2.84 2.03 -1.74
CA VAL A 23 2.28 0.97 -0.90
C VAL A 23 2.95 0.97 0.47
N MET A 24 4.28 0.97 0.51
CA MET A 24 5.02 0.96 1.78
C MET A 24 4.83 2.25 2.58
N GLU A 25 4.79 3.41 1.93
CA GLU A 25 4.52 4.69 2.58
C GLU A 25 3.12 4.74 3.20
N THR A 26 2.11 4.23 2.50
CA THR A 26 0.73 4.14 3.00
C THR A 26 0.65 3.23 4.22
N LEU A 27 1.21 2.01 4.14
CA LEU A 27 1.18 1.05 5.25
C LEU A 27 1.94 1.56 6.47
N THR A 28 3.11 2.18 6.25
CA THR A 28 3.91 2.78 7.33
C THR A 28 3.17 3.96 7.96
N SER A 29 2.47 4.76 7.17
CA SER A 29 1.65 5.87 7.68
C SER A 29 0.49 5.38 8.54
N ILE A 30 -0.18 4.29 8.16
CA ILE A 30 -1.23 3.66 8.97
C ILE A 30 -0.65 3.13 10.29
N ARG A 31 0.51 2.45 10.24
CA ARG A 31 1.22 1.99 11.44
C ARG A 31 1.60 3.16 12.37
N ARG A 32 2.07 4.28 11.79
CA ARG A 32 2.40 5.51 12.50
C ARG A 32 1.18 6.17 13.15
N ALA A 33 -0.01 6.02 12.58
CA ALA A 33 -1.26 6.48 13.19
C ALA A 33 -1.69 5.64 14.41
N GLY A 34 -0.94 4.60 14.77
CA GLY A 34 -1.16 3.78 15.96
C GLY A 34 -1.81 2.43 15.69
N ALA A 35 -2.01 2.03 14.43
CA ALA A 35 -2.58 0.72 14.11
C ALA A 35 -1.55 -0.41 14.36
N ASP A 36 -1.92 -1.39 15.18
CA ASP A 36 -1.10 -2.60 15.40
C ASP A 36 -1.34 -3.69 14.35
N ILE A 37 -2.54 -3.71 13.75
CA ILE A 37 -2.95 -4.68 12.73
C ILE A 37 -3.50 -3.94 11.51
N ILE A 38 -3.01 -4.29 10.32
CA ILE A 38 -3.46 -3.70 9.05
C ILE A 38 -3.95 -4.82 8.13
N ILE A 39 -5.25 -4.83 7.84
CA ILE A 39 -5.88 -5.76 6.89
C ILE A 39 -5.95 -5.07 5.53
N THR A 40 -5.22 -5.60 4.54
CA THR A 40 -5.07 -4.96 3.23
C THR A 40 -4.90 -5.98 2.11
N TYR A 41 -5.42 -5.66 0.93
CA TYR A 41 -5.19 -6.44 -0.29
C TYR A 41 -3.72 -6.41 -0.74
N PHE A 42 -2.95 -5.42 -0.28
CA PHE A 42 -1.52 -5.35 -0.55
C PHE A 42 -0.67 -6.28 0.34
N ALA A 43 -1.26 -7.04 1.27
CA ALA A 43 -0.50 -7.81 2.28
C ALA A 43 0.57 -8.73 1.67
N ARG A 44 0.20 -9.53 0.67
CA ARG A 44 1.14 -10.44 -0.02
C ARG A 44 2.23 -9.67 -0.78
N TYR A 45 1.87 -8.56 -1.41
CA TYR A 45 2.81 -7.72 -2.15
C TYR A 45 3.80 -7.03 -1.20
N ALA A 46 3.33 -6.37 -0.16
CA ALA A 46 4.15 -5.72 0.87
C ALA A 46 5.08 -6.73 1.57
N SER A 47 4.60 -7.95 1.86
CA SER A 47 5.45 -9.01 2.42
C SER A 47 6.65 -9.35 1.52
N SER A 48 6.51 -9.25 0.19
CA SER A 48 7.61 -9.51 -0.74
C SER A 48 8.68 -8.41 -0.75
N LEU A 49 8.35 -7.21 -0.27
CA LEU A 49 9.23 -6.03 -0.20
C LEU A 49 10.04 -5.97 1.10
N LEU A 50 9.57 -6.64 2.16
CA LEU A 50 10.14 -6.59 3.52
C LEU A 50 11.16 -7.70 3.82
N LYS A 51 11.87 -8.20 2.80
CA LYS A 51 12.84 -9.29 2.96
C LYS A 51 13.99 -8.94 3.91
#